data_AF-A0A378ME95-F1
#
_entry.id   AF-A0A378ME95-F1
#
_cell.length_a   1.000
_cell.length_b   1.000
_cell.length_c   1.000
_cell.angle_alpha   90.00
_cell.angle_beta   90.00
_cell.angle_gamma   90.00
#
_symmetry.space_group_name_H-M   'P 1'
#
loop_
_entity.id
_entity.type
_entity.pdbx_description
1 polymer ?
#
loop_
_entity_poly.entity_id
_entity_poly.type
_entity_poly.pdbx_seq_one_letter_code
_entity_poly.pdbx_strand_id
1 'polypeptide(L)'
;MNQNTQSIQALLHKQLQQFKPKQIDAVIRLMEEGNTVPFIARYRKEVTGSLDEVEIREIEEAYAYTTKLEGRKEEIIRLIEEQGKLTDSLQQEIQTATKQQTLEDIYRPYKVKNAQKLLLPKKKDWHRWQIGC
;
A
#
# COMPACT_ATOMS: atom_id res chain seq x y z
N MET A 1 3.70 2.72 -20.33
CA MET A 1 2.35 2.72 -19.72
C MET A 1 2.38 1.71 -18.60
N ASN A 2 2.28 2.16 -17.35
CA ASN A 2 2.51 1.34 -16.16
C ASN A 2 1.35 0.35 -15.98
N GLN A 3 1.64 -0.95 -15.90
CA GLN A 3 0.66 -2.02 -15.69
C GLN A 3 -0.18 -1.80 -14.41
N ASN A 4 0.38 -1.10 -13.42
CA ASN A 4 -0.26 -0.83 -12.14
C ASN A 4 -1.37 0.23 -12.29
N THR A 5 -1.19 1.24 -13.13
CA THR A 5 -2.21 2.28 -13.38
C THR A 5 -3.47 1.68 -13.98
N GLN A 6 -3.34 0.73 -14.90
CA GLN A 6 -4.48 0.09 -15.55
C GLN A 6 -5.25 -0.83 -14.58
N SER A 7 -4.54 -1.53 -13.70
CA SER A 7 -5.14 -2.34 -12.62
C SER A 7 -5.89 -1.46 -11.61
N ILE A 8 -5.30 -0.33 -11.21
CA ILE A 8 -5.93 0.64 -10.30
C ILE A 8 -7.20 1.23 -10.92
N GLN A 9 -7.15 1.64 -12.19
CA GLN A 9 -8.32 2.15 -12.91
C GLN A 9 -9.46 1.12 -12.96
N ALA A 10 -9.15 -0.14 -13.26
CA ALA A 10 -10.15 -1.21 -13.28
C ALA A 10 -10.81 -1.45 -11.91
N LEU A 11 -10.03 -1.38 -10.82
CA LEU A 11 -10.57 -1.48 -9.45
C LEU A 11 -11.46 -0.28 -9.12
N LEU A 12 -11.07 0.93 -9.52
CA LEU A 12 -11.85 2.14 -9.29
C LEU A 12 -13.15 2.15 -10.08
N HIS A 13 -13.14 1.71 -11.35
CA HIS A 13 -14.37 1.56 -12.13
C HIS A 13 -15.35 0.57 -11.48
N LYS A 14 -14.82 -0.47 -10.82
CA LYS A 14 -15.64 -1.44 -10.07
C LYS A 14 -16.21 -0.86 -8.77
N GLN A 15 -15.43 -0.04 -8.07
CA GLN A 15 -15.83 0.56 -6.79
C GLN A 15 -16.79 1.74 -6.97
N LEU A 16 -16.58 2.57 -8.00
CA LEU A 16 -17.32 3.80 -8.26
C LEU A 16 -18.25 3.64 -9.46
N GLN A 17 -19.23 2.73 -9.35
CA GLN A 17 -20.19 2.45 -10.43
C GLN A 17 -21.13 3.63 -10.76
N GLN A 18 -21.20 4.62 -9.87
CA GLN A 18 -22.00 5.84 -10.04
C GLN A 18 -21.43 6.79 -11.11
N PHE A 19 -20.13 6.72 -11.40
CA PHE A 19 -19.47 7.59 -12.37
C PHE A 19 -19.17 6.85 -13.67
N LYS A 20 -19.12 7.57 -14.79
CA LYS A 20 -18.72 6.96 -16.07
C LYS A 20 -17.20 6.71 -16.05
N PRO A 21 -16.71 5.59 -16.62
CA PRO A 21 -15.28 5.29 -16.70
C PRO A 21 -14.45 6.44 -17.25
N LYS A 22 -14.94 7.11 -18.31
CA LYS A 22 -14.29 8.27 -18.92
C LYS A 22 -14.11 9.45 -17.96
N GLN A 23 -15.03 9.65 -17.02
CA GLN A 23 -14.95 10.74 -16.05
C GLN A 23 -13.89 10.42 -14.99
N ILE A 24 -13.87 9.17 -14.51
CA ILE A 24 -12.85 8.68 -13.58
C ILE A 24 -11.46 8.83 -14.20
N ASP A 25 -11.29 8.37 -15.44
CA ASP A 25 -10.00 8.44 -16.15
C ASP A 25 -9.54 9.89 -16.36
N ALA A 26 -10.47 10.80 -16.68
CA ALA A 26 -10.18 12.22 -16.83
C ALA A 26 -9.74 12.87 -15.51
N VAL A 27 -10.43 12.57 -14.40
CA VAL A 27 -10.07 13.06 -13.07
C VAL A 27 -8.69 12.54 -12.66
N ILE A 28 -8.42 11.25 -12.81
CA ILE A 28 -7.13 10.63 -12.49
C ILE A 28 -6.01 11.30 -13.29
N ARG A 29 -6.20 11.48 -14.60
CA ARG A 29 -5.20 12.14 -15.45
C ARG A 29 -4.91 13.57 -14.98
N LEU A 30 -5.95 14.34 -14.65
CA LEU A 30 -5.77 15.71 -14.15
C LEU A 30 -5.04 15.74 -12.80
N MET A 31 -5.29 14.75 -11.94
CA MET A 31 -4.57 14.61 -10.67
C MET A 31 -3.09 14.22 -10.88
N GLU A 32 -2.80 13.32 -11.83
CA GLU A 32 -1.43 12.96 -12.20
C GLU A 32 -0.65 14.15 -12.77
N GLU A 33 -1.33 15.07 -13.46
CA GLU A 33 -0.79 16.35 -13.92
C GLU A 33 -0.51 17.35 -12.77
N GLY A 34 -0.86 16.99 -11.52
CA GLY A 34 -0.59 17.80 -10.32
C GLY A 34 -1.67 18.84 -10.01
N ASN A 35 -2.86 18.72 -10.62
CA ASN A 35 -3.97 19.63 -10.34
C ASN A 35 -4.66 19.27 -9.01
N THR A 36 -5.10 20.28 -8.25
CA THR A 36 -5.82 20.08 -6.99
C THR A 36 -7.32 19.93 -7.21
N VAL A 37 -8.02 19.24 -6.31
CA VAL A 37 -9.48 19.03 -6.38
C VAL A 37 -10.27 20.34 -6.58
N PRO A 38 -10.02 21.43 -5.83
CA PRO A 38 -10.74 22.69 -6.04
C PRO A 38 -10.47 23.31 -7.41
N PHE A 39 -9.27 23.11 -7.98
CA PHE A 39 -8.92 23.60 -9.30
C PHE A 39 -9.66 22.81 -10.39
N ILE A 40 -9.69 21.49 -10.29
CA ILE A 40 -10.40 20.62 -11.23
C ILE A 40 -11.91 20.94 -11.20
N ALA A 41 -12.49 21.04 -10.01
CA ALA A 41 -13.91 21.34 -9.83
C ALA A 41 -14.30 22.72 -10.40
N ARG A 42 -13.41 23.72 -10.37
CA ARG A 42 -13.72 25.07 -10.86
C ARG A 42 -13.40 25.28 -12.34
N TYR A 43 -12.26 24.77 -12.81
CA TYR A 43 -11.69 25.13 -14.12
C TYR A 43 -11.65 23.98 -15.13
N ARG A 44 -12.09 22.77 -14.73
CA ARG A 44 -12.04 21.56 -15.58
C ARG A 44 -13.36 20.78 -15.63
N LYS A 45 -14.49 21.44 -15.36
CA LYS A 45 -15.83 20.84 -15.43
C LYS A 45 -16.16 20.22 -16.78
N GLU A 46 -15.75 20.86 -17.88
CA GLU A 46 -15.99 20.35 -19.24
C GLU A 46 -15.28 19.02 -19.51
N VAL A 47 -14.10 18.83 -18.92
CA VAL A 47 -13.27 17.64 -19.13
C VAL A 47 -13.75 16.46 -18.28
N THR A 48 -14.22 16.74 -17.06
CA THR A 48 -14.75 15.73 -16.13
C THR A 48 -16.23 15.40 -16.35
N GLY A 49 -16.92 16.12 -17.24
CA GLY A 49 -18.35 15.91 -17.52
C GLY A 49 -19.26 16.45 -16.42
N SER A 50 -18.92 17.62 -15.88
CA SER A 50 -19.68 18.36 -14.86
C SER A 50 -19.74 17.69 -13.48
N LEU A 51 -18.68 16.98 -13.07
CA LEU A 51 -18.57 16.45 -11.70
C LEU A 51 -18.44 17.58 -10.67
N ASP A 52 -19.05 17.37 -9.51
CA ASP A 52 -18.99 18.25 -8.36
C ASP A 52 -17.71 18.05 -7.54
N GLU A 53 -17.36 19.03 -6.69
CA GLU A 53 -16.15 18.96 -5.84
C GLU A 53 -16.16 17.72 -4.93
N VAL A 54 -17.33 17.36 -4.39
CA VAL A 54 -17.50 16.20 -3.51
C VAL A 54 -17.23 14.90 -4.26
N GLU A 55 -17.73 14.78 -5.48
CA GLU A 55 -17.52 13.60 -6.34
C GLU A 55 -16.06 13.46 -6.75
N ILE A 56 -15.41 14.57 -7.11
CA ILE A 56 -13.98 14.58 -7.44
C ILE A 56 -13.14 14.19 -6.22
N ARG A 57 -13.50 14.66 -5.02
CA ARG A 57 -12.83 14.26 -3.77
C ARG A 57 -13.01 12.77 -3.48
N GLU A 58 -14.19 12.22 -3.71
CA GLU A 58 -14.43 10.78 -3.54
C GLU A 58 -13.56 9.94 -4.48
N ILE A 59 -13.44 10.35 -5.74
CA ILE A 59 -12.53 9.71 -6.72
C ILE A 59 -11.08 9.84 -6.26
N GLU A 60 -10.65 11.02 -5.79
CA GLU A 60 -9.30 11.25 -5.26
C GLU A 60 -8.98 10.33 -4.08
N GLU A 61 -9.86 10.27 -3.08
CA GLU A 61 -9.68 9.46 -1.88
C GLU A 61 -9.60 7.97 -2.25
N ALA A 62 -10.49 7.49 -3.12
CA ALA A 62 -10.47 6.11 -3.60
C ALA A 62 -9.21 5.79 -4.40
N TYR A 63 -8.76 6.70 -5.27
CA TYR A 63 -7.53 6.56 -6.04
C TYR A 63 -6.30 6.54 -5.14
N ALA A 64 -6.21 7.47 -4.20
CA ALA A 64 -5.11 7.55 -3.25
C ALA A 64 -5.03 6.30 -2.35
N TYR A 65 -6.18 5.80 -1.88
CA TYR A 65 -6.26 4.58 -1.09
C TYR A 65 -5.76 3.37 -1.89
N THR A 66 -6.25 3.18 -3.10
CA THR A 66 -5.89 2.05 -3.96
C THR A 66 -4.41 2.12 -4.35
N THR A 67 -3.91 3.30 -4.72
CA THR A 67 -2.50 3.52 -5.04
C THR A 67 -1.58 3.20 -3.86
N LYS A 68 -1.98 3.62 -2.65
CA LYS A 68 -1.23 3.31 -1.42
C LYS A 68 -1.22 1.81 -1.13
N LEU A 69 -2.33 1.11 -1.34
CA LEU A 69 -2.42 -0.34 -1.16
C LEU A 69 -1.49 -1.06 -2.14
N GLU A 70 -1.56 -0.73 -3.43
CA GLU A 70 -0.71 -1.34 -4.47
C GLU A 70 0.77 -1.03 -4.26
N GLY A 71 1.12 0.22 -3.93
CA GLY A 71 2.50 0.57 -3.59
C GLY A 71 3.03 -0.22 -2.39
N ARG A 72 2.17 -0.50 -1.39
CA ARG A 72 2.56 -1.33 -0.25
C ARG A 72 2.76 -2.80 -0.62
N LYS A 73 1.94 -3.34 -1.53
CA LYS A 73 2.13 -4.70 -2.07
C LYS A 73 3.47 -4.85 -2.75
N GLU A 74 3.80 -3.91 -3.64
CA GLU A 74 5.08 -3.90 -4.36
C GLU A 74 6.28 -3.82 -3.41
N GLU A 75 6.20 -2.95 -2.40
CA GLU A 75 7.25 -2.81 -1.40
C GLU A 75 7.48 -4.12 -0.61
N ILE A 76 6.40 -4.78 -0.18
CA ILE A 76 6.48 -6.05 0.53
C ILE A 76 7.06 -7.15 -0.36
N ILE A 77 6.61 -7.25 -1.62
CA ILE A 77 7.13 -8.23 -2.58
C ILE A 77 8.64 -8.02 -2.74
N ARG A 78 9.08 -6.77 -2.95
CA ARG A 78 10.49 -6.43 -3.09
C ARG A 78 11.31 -6.81 -1.86
N LEU A 79 10.81 -6.55 -0.65
CA LEU A 79 11.49 -6.89 0.61
C LEU A 79 11.61 -8.42 0.83
N ILE A 80 10.63 -9.19 0.37
CA ILE A 80 10.64 -10.65 0.47
C ILE A 80 11.52 -11.26 -0.62
N GLU A 81 11.51 -10.68 -1.82
CA GLU A 81 12.37 -11.05 -2.94
C GLU A 81 13.85 -10.81 -2.62
N GLU A 82 14.17 -9.69 -1.97
CA GLU A 82 15.53 -9.39 -1.50
C GLU A 82 16.04 -10.43 -0.47
N GLN A 83 15.13 -11.09 0.26
CA GLN A 83 15.47 -12.20 1.15
C GLN A 83 15.56 -13.55 0.43
N GLY A 84 15.23 -13.62 -0.85
CA GLY A 84 15.18 -14.86 -1.64
C GLY A 84 14.08 -15.83 -1.19
N LYS A 85 13.07 -15.34 -0.46
CA LYS A 85 11.97 -16.16 0.09
C LYS A 85 10.66 -15.96 -0.68
N LEU A 86 10.68 -15.22 -1.77
CA LEU A 86 9.50 -15.01 -2.60
C LEU A 86 9.12 -16.34 -3.26
N THR A 87 7.88 -16.77 -3.01
CA THR A 87 7.28 -17.93 -3.68
C THR A 87 6.07 -17.45 -4.46
N ASP A 88 5.74 -18.13 -5.56
CA ASP A 88 4.59 -17.76 -6.39
C ASP A 88 3.28 -17.74 -5.59
N SER A 89 3.13 -18.71 -4.66
CA SER A 89 2.00 -18.76 -3.72
C SER A 89 1.90 -17.50 -2.86
N LEU A 90 3.02 -17.05 -2.29
CA LEU A 90 3.07 -15.87 -1.42
C LEU A 90 2.83 -14.58 -2.22
N GLN A 91 3.36 -14.51 -3.45
CA GLN A 91 3.12 -13.39 -4.34
C GLN A 91 1.63 -13.26 -4.68
N GLN A 92 0.96 -14.38 -4.99
CA GLN A 92 -0.49 -14.39 -5.21
C GLN A 92 -1.28 -13.99 -3.96
N GLU A 93 -0.87 -14.44 -2.78
CA GLU A 93 -1.49 -14.07 -1.51
C GLU A 93 -1.40 -12.56 -1.26
N ILE A 94 -0.25 -11.95 -1.56
CA ILE A 94 -0.04 -10.50 -1.49
C ILE A 94 -0.88 -9.75 -2.53
N GLN A 95 -0.98 -10.25 -3.76
CA GLN A 95 -1.77 -9.62 -4.82
C GLN A 95 -3.27 -9.66 -4.53
N THR A 96 -3.77 -10.76 -3.98
CA THR A 96 -5.19 -10.96 -3.64
C THR A 96 -5.61 -10.24 -2.36
N ALA A 97 -4.67 -9.82 -1.52
CA ALA A 97 -4.98 -9.06 -0.31
C ALA A 97 -5.66 -7.72 -0.64
N THR A 98 -6.85 -7.53 -0.08
CA THR A 98 -7.69 -6.34 -0.28
C THR A 98 -7.52 -5.30 0.83
N LYS A 99 -6.88 -5.67 1.95
CA LYS A 99 -6.75 -4.83 3.14
C LYS A 99 -5.28 -4.65 3.50
N GLN A 100 -4.93 -3.42 3.90
CA GLN A 100 -3.58 -3.09 4.36
C GLN A 100 -3.15 -3.93 5.59
N GLN A 101 -4.07 -4.23 6.50
CA GLN A 101 -3.78 -5.06 7.67
C GLN A 101 -3.35 -6.48 7.29
N THR A 102 -4.07 -7.11 6.35
CA THR A 102 -3.74 -8.45 5.86
C THR A 102 -2.35 -8.50 5.23
N LEU A 103 -1.95 -7.45 4.51
CA LEU A 103 -0.59 -7.32 3.98
C LEU A 103 0.46 -7.27 5.08
N GLU A 104 0.22 -6.50 6.14
CA GLU A 104 1.15 -6.43 7.28
C GLU A 104 1.24 -7.75 8.04
N ASP A 105 0.14 -8.49 8.16
CA ASP A 105 0.12 -9.81 8.80
C ASP A 105 0.94 -10.84 7.99
N ILE A 106 0.80 -10.83 6.66
CA ILE A 106 1.59 -11.68 5.74
C ILE A 106 3.08 -11.31 5.82
N TYR A 107 3.41 -10.02 5.91
CA TYR A 107 4.79 -9.53 5.97
C TYR A 107 5.45 -9.74 7.34
N ARG A 108 4.66 -9.81 8.43
CA ARG A 108 5.13 -9.96 9.82
C ARG A 108 6.24 -11.01 10.03
N PRO A 109 6.16 -12.25 9.51
CA PRO A 109 7.22 -13.25 9.65
C PRO A 109 8.50 -12.95 8.88
N TYR A 110 8.42 -12.15 7.81
CA TYR A 110 9.56 -11.77 6.96
C TYR A 110 10.23 -10.49 7.42
N LYS A 111 9.61 -9.73 8.33
CA LYS A 111 10.22 -8.54 8.91
C LYS A 111 11.47 -8.94 9.69
N VAL A 112 12.63 -8.61 9.12
CA VAL A 112 13.93 -8.85 9.75
C VAL A 112 13.92 -8.17 11.11
N LYS A 113 13.95 -8.97 12.18
CA LYS A 113 14.18 -8.43 13.52
C LYS A 113 15.59 -7.88 13.50
N ASN A 114 15.73 -6.55 13.55
CA ASN A 114 17.00 -5.93 13.92
C ASN A 114 17.40 -6.54 15.27
N ALA A 115 18.35 -7.48 15.24
CA ALA A 115 18.93 -8.06 16.42
C ALA A 115 19.87 -7.02 17.04
N GLN A 116 19.28 -5.94 17.56
CA GLN A 116 19.97 -4.96 18.38
C GLN A 116 19.24 -4.91 19.71
N LYS A 117 19.93 -5.40 20.75
CA LYS A 117 19.51 -5.46 22.16
C LYS A 117 18.40 -6.46 22.50
N LEU A 118 18.72 -7.74 22.48
CA LEU A 118 18.49 -8.53 23.69
C LEU A 118 19.78 -9.26 24.02
N LEU A 119 20.72 -8.49 24.56
CA LEU A 119 21.81 -9.04 25.36
C LEU A 119 21.14 -9.67 26.59
N LEU A 120 20.66 -10.91 26.44
CA LEU A 120 20.28 -11.73 27.59
C LEU A 120 21.50 -11.73 28.51
N PRO A 121 21.41 -11.25 29.76
CA PRO A 121 22.51 -11.48 30.69
C PRO A 121 22.65 -13.00 30.80
N LYS A 122 23.81 -13.54 30.39
CA LYS A 122 24.16 -14.93 30.65
C LYS A 122 23.92 -15.19 32.13
N LYS A 123 23.16 -16.24 32.46
CA LYS A 123 22.93 -16.69 33.84
C LYS A 123 24.26 -16.62 34.59
N LYS A 124 24.32 -15.77 35.62
CA LYS A 124 25.45 -15.74 36.55
C LYS A 124 25.22 -16.91 37.51
N ASP A 125 25.96 -17.99 37.33
CA ASP A 125 26.01 -19.10 38.28
C ASP A 125 26.56 -18.59 39.61
N TRP A 126 25.71 -18.50 40.63
CA TRP A 126 26.09 -18.10 41.99
C TRP A 126 26.60 -19.27 42.86
N HIS A 127 26.81 -20.46 42.30
CA HIS A 127 27.17 -21.67 43.05
C HIS A 127 28.69 -21.94 43.18
N ARG A 128 29.57 -20.95 42.93
CA ARG A 128 31.04 -21.13 42.98
C ARG A 128 31.81 -20.21 43.93
N TRP A 129 31.17 -19.62 44.94
CA TRP A 129 31.85 -18.84 45.98
C TRP A 129 31.62 -19.37 47.40
N GLN A 130 31.30 -20.67 47.52
CA GLN A 130 31.60 -21.43 48.72
C GLN A 130 32.83 -22.28 48.41
N ILE A 131 33.98 -21.88 48.97
CA ILE A 131 35.11 -22.70 49.45
C ILE A 131 36.40 -21.85 49.37
N GLY A 132 36.95 -21.51 50.54
CA GLY A 132 38.39 -21.48 50.78
C GLY A 132 39.09 -20.11 50.73
N CYS A 133 39.07 -19.39 51.86
CA CYS A 133 40.25 -19.03 52.67
C CYS A 133 39.85 -18.06 53.80
#